data_AF-A0A085ERP8-F1
#
_entry.id   AF-A0A085ERP8-F1
#
_cell.length_a   1.000
_cell.length_b   1.000
_cell.length_c   1.000
_cell.angle_alpha   90.00
_cell.angle_beta   90.00
_cell.angle_gamma   90.00
#
_symmetry.space_group_name_H-M   'P 1'
#
loop_
_entity.id
_entity.type
_entity.pdbx_description
1 polymer ?
#
loop_
_entity_poly.entity_id
_entity_poly.type
_entity_poly.pdbx_seq_one_letter_code
_entity_poly.pdbx_strand_id
1 'polypeptide(L)'
;MMQVILELHQNTVADLIKAATVQGMEFKKYVEMRLNADLDQVVEEQAPANAVSADDVEDIAQAIFTEALSYPANKQYLVEKVYGRLNRGDWSVHDRGTRIRVGKAFKRLVDAQSAGGTQLEHGYQMKVRFLHKNAQNQAVYQTERVG
;
A
#
# COMPACT_ATOMS: atom_id res chain seq x y z
N MET A 1 -30.62 19.83 -2.10
CA MET A 1 -29.20 20.26 -2.11
C MET A 1 -28.54 19.60 -0.92
N MET A 2 -27.66 18.62 -1.16
CA MET A 2 -26.94 17.94 -0.07
C MET A 2 -25.62 18.66 0.14
N GLN A 3 -25.42 19.25 1.32
CA GLN A 3 -24.18 19.94 1.67
C GLN A 3 -23.32 18.98 2.50
N VAL A 4 -22.10 18.70 2.03
CA VAL A 4 -21.13 17.87 2.75
C VAL A 4 -20.14 18.81 3.44
N ILE A 5 -20.00 18.67 4.76
CA ILE A 5 -19.01 19.40 5.56
C ILE A 5 -17.85 18.45 5.82
N LEU A 6 -16.64 18.87 5.45
CA LEU A 6 -15.40 18.10 5.61
C LEU A 6 -14.50 18.81 6.62
N GLU A 7 -14.21 18.14 7.72
CA GLU A 7 -13.17 18.58 8.66
C GLU A 7 -11.84 17.95 8.24
N LEU A 8 -10.90 18.78 7.79
CA LEU A 8 -9.58 18.35 7.34
C LEU A 8 -8.53 18.97 8.23
N HIS A 9 -7.53 18.17 8.61
CA HIS A 9 -6.33 18.70 9.27
C HIS A 9 -5.61 19.69 8.35
N GLN A 10 -5.03 20.74 8.93
CA GLN A 10 -4.36 21.82 8.21
C GLN A 10 -3.29 21.32 7.21
N ASN A 11 -2.51 20.31 7.60
CA ASN A 11 -1.50 19.70 6.72
C ASN A 11 -2.15 19.03 5.49
N THR A 12 -3.27 18.34 5.68
CA THR A 12 -4.04 17.72 4.60
C THR A 12 -4.60 18.76 3.64
N VAL A 13 -5.06 19.91 4.15
CA VAL A 13 -5.54 21.02 3.32
C VAL A 13 -4.41 21.57 2.46
N ALA A 14 -3.22 21.79 3.06
CA ALA A 14 -2.06 22.29 2.32
C ALA A 14 -1.63 21.33 1.19
N ASP A 15 -1.61 20.02 1.46
CA ASP A 15 -1.26 19.01 0.46
C ASP A 15 -2.26 18.97 -0.70
N LEU A 16 -3.55 19.04 -0.39
CA LEU A 16 -4.62 19.05 -1.40
C LEU A 16 -4.61 20.33 -2.24
N ILE A 17 -4.33 21.50 -1.64
CA ILE A 17 -4.15 22.76 -2.37
C ILE A 17 -2.95 22.63 -3.31
N LYS A 18 -1.82 22.11 -2.84
CA LYS A 18 -0.63 21.90 -3.67
C LYS A 18 -0.93 20.98 -4.86
N ALA A 19 -1.63 19.88 -4.62
CA ALA A 19 -2.03 18.95 -5.67
C ALA A 19 -2.98 19.60 -6.70
N ALA A 20 -3.96 20.38 -6.25
CA ALA A 20 -4.86 21.12 -7.12
C ALA A 20 -4.10 22.12 -8.01
N THR A 21 -3.15 22.85 -7.43
CA THR A 21 -2.30 23.81 -8.16
C THR A 21 -1.43 23.13 -9.21
N VAL A 22 -0.82 21.97 -8.90
CA VAL A 22 -0.04 21.19 -9.87
C VAL A 22 -0.89 20.78 -11.07
N GLN A 23 -2.16 20.46 -10.84
CA GLN A 23 -3.11 20.08 -11.90
C GLN A 23 -3.81 21.29 -12.55
N GLY A 24 -3.43 22.53 -12.19
CA GLY A 24 -4.04 23.75 -12.72
C GLY A 24 -5.54 23.86 -12.39
N MET A 25 -5.99 23.23 -11.30
CA MET A 25 -7.39 23.14 -10.91
C MET A 25 -7.66 23.94 -9.64
N GLU A 26 -8.87 24.51 -9.54
CA GLU A 26 -9.33 25.09 -8.28
C GLU A 26 -9.48 24.01 -7.20
N PHE A 27 -9.04 24.33 -5.98
CA PHE A 27 -9.08 23.42 -4.82
C PHE A 27 -10.45 22.76 -4.63
N LYS A 28 -11.53 23.53 -4.71
CA LYS A 28 -12.90 23.00 -4.55
C LYS A 28 -13.22 21.94 -5.60
N LYS A 29 -12.93 22.22 -6.87
CA LYS A 29 -13.16 21.31 -7.99
C LYS A 29 -12.29 20.06 -7.88
N TYR A 30 -11.07 20.19 -7.38
CA TYR A 30 -10.17 19.08 -7.11
C TYR A 30 -10.70 18.17 -6.00
N VAL A 31 -11.20 18.73 -4.90
CA VAL A 31 -11.82 17.96 -3.82
C VAL A 31 -13.10 17.26 -4.29
N GLU A 32 -13.97 17.96 -5.03
CA GLU A 32 -15.17 17.37 -5.63
C GLU A 32 -14.82 16.23 -6.60
N MET A 33 -13.82 16.41 -7.45
CA MET A 33 -13.31 15.35 -8.32
C MET A 33 -12.80 14.17 -7.51
N ARG A 34 -12.05 14.39 -6.42
CA ARG A 34 -11.52 13.31 -5.57
C ARG A 34 -12.61 12.57 -4.79
N LEU A 35 -13.71 13.24 -4.45
CA LEU A 35 -14.87 12.65 -3.79
C LEU A 35 -15.76 11.88 -4.77
N ASN A 36 -15.84 12.33 -6.03
CA ASN A 36 -16.64 11.74 -7.09
C ASN A 36 -15.88 10.73 -7.95
N ALA A 37 -14.55 10.74 -7.92
CA ALA A 37 -13.75 9.70 -8.55
C ALA A 37 -14.11 8.39 -7.87
N ASP A 38 -14.77 7.51 -8.62
CA ASP A 38 -15.03 6.14 -8.21
C ASP A 38 -13.77 5.59 -7.55
N LEU A 39 -13.93 4.95 -6.39
CA LEU A 39 -12.83 4.36 -5.63
C LEU A 39 -11.98 3.36 -6.45
N ASP A 40 -12.45 3.00 -7.65
CA ASP A 40 -11.80 2.15 -8.65
C ASP A 40 -10.99 2.91 -9.73
N GLN A 41 -11.18 4.22 -9.91
CA GLN A 41 -10.37 5.02 -10.83
C GLN A 41 -9.17 5.63 -10.12
N VAL A 42 -8.02 5.00 -10.36
CA VAL A 42 -6.69 5.48 -9.99
C VAL A 42 -6.46 6.81 -10.69
N VAL A 43 -6.73 7.93 -10.02
CA VAL A 43 -6.19 9.23 -10.43
C VAL A 43 -4.67 9.07 -10.33
N GLU A 44 -3.98 9.06 -11.47
CA GLU A 44 -2.54 9.14 -11.54
C GLU A 44 -2.09 10.47 -10.92
N GLU A 45 -1.87 10.46 -9.61
CA GLU A 45 -1.15 11.52 -8.93
C GLU A 45 0.25 11.57 -9.55
N GLN A 46 0.53 12.63 -10.30
CA GLN A 46 1.89 12.97 -10.72
C GLN A 46 2.75 13.04 -9.46
N ALA A 47 3.54 11.99 -9.28
CA ALA A 47 4.32 11.80 -8.08
C ALA A 47 5.43 12.88 -8.02
N PRO A 48 5.73 13.44 -6.84
CA PRO A 48 6.80 14.43 -6.68
C PRO A 48 8.14 13.88 -7.17
N ALA A 49 9.10 14.73 -7.53
CA ALA A 49 10.40 14.34 -8.12
C ALA A 49 11.27 13.38 -7.27
N ASN A 50 10.87 13.07 -6.03
CA ASN A 50 11.46 12.02 -5.19
C ASN A 50 10.64 10.72 -5.21
N ALA A 51 9.75 10.56 -6.19
CA ALA A 51 8.96 9.36 -6.37
C ALA A 51 9.91 8.18 -6.60
N VAL A 52 10.00 7.33 -5.59
CA VAL A 52 10.45 5.95 -5.72
C VAL A 52 9.85 5.41 -7.02
N SER A 53 10.72 5.04 -7.95
CA SER A 53 10.32 4.70 -9.31
C SER A 53 9.34 3.53 -9.29
N ALA A 54 8.56 3.33 -10.35
CA ALA A 54 7.65 2.18 -10.41
C ALA A 54 8.41 0.85 -10.24
N ASP A 55 9.62 0.79 -10.81
CA ASP A 55 10.53 -0.36 -10.66
C ASP A 55 10.94 -0.57 -9.20
N ASP A 56 11.26 0.50 -8.47
CA ASP A 56 11.58 0.41 -7.04
C ASP A 56 10.38 -0.03 -6.17
N VAL A 57 9.15 0.34 -6.54
CA VAL A 57 7.93 -0.06 -5.80
C VAL A 57 7.70 -1.57 -5.90
N GLU A 58 7.80 -2.12 -7.10
CA GLU A 58 7.66 -3.57 -7.33
C GLU A 58 8.80 -4.33 -6.66
N ASP A 59 10.04 -3.82 -6.72
CA ASP A 59 11.19 -4.41 -6.05
C ASP A 59 11.04 -4.45 -4.52
N ILE A 60 10.56 -3.36 -3.92
CA ILE A 60 10.25 -3.31 -2.48
C ILE A 60 9.15 -4.32 -2.17
N ALA A 61 8.06 -4.33 -2.94
CA ALA A 61 6.95 -5.26 -2.71
C ALA A 61 7.38 -6.73 -2.81
N GLN A 62 8.22 -7.05 -3.80
CA GLN A 62 8.79 -8.37 -3.98
C GLN A 62 9.71 -8.77 -2.82
N ALA A 63 10.57 -7.86 -2.36
CA ALA A 63 11.42 -8.10 -1.20
C ALA A 63 10.60 -8.38 0.08
N ILE A 64 9.56 -7.58 0.32
CA ILE A 64 8.62 -7.80 1.44
C ILE A 64 7.93 -9.14 1.28
N PHE A 65 7.47 -9.50 0.08
CA PHE A 65 6.80 -10.77 -0.19
C PHE A 65 7.69 -11.97 0.10
N THR A 66 8.94 -11.94 -0.37
CA THR A 66 9.92 -13.00 -0.08
C THR A 66 10.17 -13.13 1.43
N GLU A 67 10.34 -12.02 2.15
CA GLU A 67 10.52 -12.04 3.61
C GLU A 67 9.26 -12.50 4.36
N ALA A 68 8.07 -12.18 3.84
CA ALA A 68 6.80 -12.60 4.40
C ALA A 68 6.61 -14.13 4.35
N LEU A 69 7.18 -14.83 3.36
CA LEU A 69 7.15 -16.29 3.29
C LEU A 69 7.96 -16.96 4.41
N SER A 70 8.99 -16.28 4.90
CA SER A 70 9.80 -16.69 6.05
C SER A 70 9.22 -16.21 7.39
N TYR A 71 8.10 -15.50 7.38
CA TYR A 71 7.44 -15.03 8.59
C TYR A 71 6.83 -16.20 9.36
N PRO A 72 6.86 -16.19 10.71
CA PRO A 72 6.31 -17.29 11.50
C PRO A 72 4.86 -17.60 11.12
N ALA A 73 4.60 -18.88 10.82
CA ALA A 73 3.29 -19.34 10.40
C ALA A 73 2.21 -18.97 11.42
N ASN A 74 1.01 -18.71 10.93
CA ASN A 74 -0.18 -18.33 11.66
C ASN A 74 -0.09 -17.02 12.47
N LYS A 75 1.01 -16.25 12.36
CA LYS A 75 1.07 -14.90 12.95
C LYS A 75 0.54 -13.86 11.98
N GLN A 76 -0.29 -12.97 12.51
CA GLN A 76 -0.81 -11.82 11.77
C GLN A 76 0.21 -10.68 11.76
N TYR A 77 0.34 -9.98 10.63
CA TYR A 77 1.25 -8.87 10.47
C TYR A 77 0.75 -7.84 9.44
N LEU A 78 1.32 -6.64 9.53
CA LEU A 78 1.21 -5.60 8.53
C LEU A 78 2.45 -5.63 7.62
N VAL A 79 2.29 -5.14 6.39
CA VAL A 79 3.38 -4.98 5.41
C VAL A 79 4.57 -4.22 5.99
N GLU A 80 4.30 -3.13 6.71
CA GLU A 80 5.30 -2.32 7.41
C GLU A 80 6.18 -3.12 8.37
N LYS A 81 5.57 -4.06 9.11
CA LYS A 81 6.29 -4.88 10.10
C LYS A 81 7.26 -5.84 9.43
N VAL A 82 6.91 -6.33 8.24
CA VAL A 82 7.78 -7.19 7.44
C VAL A 82 8.88 -6.35 6.79
N TYR A 83 8.56 -5.17 6.28
CA TYR A 83 9.55 -4.24 5.72
C TYR A 83 10.66 -3.90 6.73
N GLY A 84 10.32 -3.68 8.00
CA GLY A 84 11.29 -3.40 9.06
C GLY A 84 12.34 -4.50 9.27
N ARG A 85 12.12 -5.73 8.77
CA ARG A 85 13.11 -6.82 8.81
C ARG A 85 14.11 -6.79 7.67
N LEU A 86 13.82 -6.06 6.60
CA LEU A 86 14.67 -6.01 5.40
C LEU A 86 15.96 -5.19 5.62
N ASN A 87 16.12 -4.55 6.78
CA ASN A 87 17.23 -3.62 7.08
C ASN A 87 17.39 -2.50 6.03
N ARG A 88 16.30 -2.14 5.33
CA ARG A 88 16.27 -1.11 4.27
C ARG A 88 15.89 0.29 4.80
N GLY A 89 16.14 0.56 6.07
CA GLY A 89 15.74 1.79 6.76
C GLY A 89 14.31 1.74 7.30
N ASP A 90 13.85 2.88 7.81
CA ASP A 90 12.52 3.00 8.42
C ASP A 90 11.43 3.16 7.36
N TRP A 91 10.30 2.48 7.56
CA TRP A 91 9.13 2.56 6.69
C TRP A 91 8.57 3.98 6.59
N SER A 92 8.74 4.77 7.66
CA SER A 92 8.28 6.16 7.75
C SER A 92 8.97 7.12 6.78
N VAL A 93 10.15 6.75 6.26
CA VAL A 93 10.90 7.56 5.27
C VAL A 93 10.17 7.64 3.94
N HIS A 94 9.34 6.64 3.62
CA HIS A 94 8.53 6.64 2.42
C HIS A 94 7.30 7.54 2.60
N ASP A 95 7.01 8.35 1.58
CA ASP A 95 5.78 9.14 1.55
C ASP A 95 4.54 8.22 1.57
N ARG A 96 3.39 8.80 1.95
CA ARG A 96 2.14 8.04 2.07
C ARG A 96 1.74 7.38 0.75
N GLY A 97 1.92 8.06 -0.39
CA GLY A 97 1.59 7.54 -1.71
C GLY A 97 2.43 6.33 -2.08
N THR A 98 3.75 6.39 -1.86
CA THR A 98 4.66 5.26 -2.06
C THR A 98 4.31 4.07 -1.18
N ARG A 99 4.04 4.28 0.11
CA ARG A 99 3.59 3.19 1.01
C ARG A 99 2.30 2.52 0.54
N ILE A 100 1.35 3.29 0.01
CA ILE A 100 0.12 2.76 -0.58
C ILE A 100 0.42 1.95 -1.85
N ARG A 101 1.27 2.47 -2.75
CA ARG A 101 1.65 1.78 -3.99
C ARG A 101 2.37 0.46 -3.71
N VAL A 102 3.30 0.44 -2.76
CA VAL A 102 3.97 -0.79 -2.28
C VAL A 102 2.96 -1.76 -1.70
N GLY A 103 2.03 -1.29 -0.85
CA GLY A 103 0.97 -2.15 -0.31
C GLY A 103 0.07 -2.78 -1.38
N LYS A 104 -0.25 -2.03 -2.44
CA LYS A 104 -1.00 -2.54 -3.61
C LYS A 104 -0.20 -3.55 -4.43
N ALA A 105 1.08 -3.28 -4.70
CA ALA A 105 1.99 -4.20 -5.38
C ALA A 105 2.14 -5.52 -4.59
N PHE A 106 2.37 -5.42 -3.28
CA PHE A 106 2.42 -6.58 -2.39
C PHE A 106 1.12 -7.39 -2.43
N LYS A 107 -0.05 -6.73 -2.39
CA LYS A 107 -1.33 -7.43 -2.51
C LYS A 107 -1.46 -8.17 -3.85
N ARG A 108 -1.02 -7.57 -4.96
CA ARG A 108 -1.01 -8.22 -6.28
C ARG A 108 -0.16 -9.50 -6.27
N LEU A 109 1.02 -9.47 -5.65
CA LEU A 109 1.85 -10.66 -5.46
C LEU A 109 1.14 -11.72 -4.61
N VAL A 110 0.47 -11.29 -3.52
CA VAL A 110 -0.29 -12.18 -2.65
C VAL A 110 -1.43 -12.87 -3.41
N ASP A 111 -2.18 -12.13 -4.22
CA ASP A 111 -3.31 -12.65 -5.00
C ASP A 111 -2.84 -13.54 -6.17
N ALA A 112 -1.66 -13.28 -6.73
CA ALA A 112 -1.06 -14.05 -7.82
C ALA A 112 -0.40 -15.36 -7.38
N GLN A 113 -0.31 -15.63 -6.08
CA GLN A 113 0.23 -16.89 -5.56
C GLN A 113 -0.52 -18.10 -6.09
N SER A 114 0.22 -19.17 -6.37
CA SER A 114 -0.38 -20.45 -6.74
C SER A 114 -1.29 -20.98 -5.61
N ALA A 115 -2.29 -21.80 -5.95
CA ALA A 115 -3.20 -22.37 -4.95
C ALA A 115 -2.45 -23.15 -3.86
N GLY A 116 -1.37 -23.85 -4.22
CA GLY A 116 -0.48 -24.58 -3.31
C GLY A 116 0.57 -23.72 -2.59
N GLY A 117 0.60 -22.40 -2.82
CA GLY A 117 1.59 -21.50 -2.23
C GLY A 117 2.93 -21.47 -2.99
N THR A 118 3.95 -20.94 -2.33
CA THR A 118 5.32 -20.82 -2.83
C THR A 118 6.20 -21.85 -2.14
N GLN A 119 6.93 -22.65 -2.92
CA GLN A 119 7.88 -23.62 -2.40
C GLN A 119 9.16 -22.91 -1.94
N LEU A 120 9.55 -23.14 -0.69
CA LEU A 120 10.83 -22.68 -0.15
C LEU A 120 11.88 -23.80 -0.28
N GLU A 121 13.17 -23.43 -0.22
CA GLU A 121 14.31 -24.35 -0.38
C GLU A 121 14.27 -25.56 0.59
N HIS A 122 13.60 -25.42 1.73
CA HIS A 122 13.46 -26.46 2.76
C HIS A 122 12.31 -27.45 2.49
N GLY A 123 11.69 -27.42 1.30
CA GLY A 123 10.59 -28.31 0.91
C GLY A 123 9.21 -27.94 1.46
N TYR A 124 9.13 -26.90 2.30
CA TYR A 124 7.86 -26.37 2.78
C TYR A 124 7.19 -25.47 1.76
N GLN A 125 5.87 -25.60 1.61
CA GLN A 125 5.05 -24.69 0.83
C GLN A 125 4.39 -23.67 1.76
N MET A 126 4.72 -22.40 1.55
CA MET A 126 4.20 -21.29 2.35
C MET A 126 3.33 -20.40 1.49
N LYS A 127 2.24 -19.90 2.07
CA LYS A 127 1.35 -18.95 1.40
C LYS A 127 1.05 -17.78 2.30
N VAL A 128 1.13 -16.58 1.73
CA VAL A 128 0.65 -15.36 2.38
C VAL A 128 -0.84 -15.20 2.06
N ARG A 129 -1.67 -14.89 3.06
CA ARG A 129 -3.09 -14.60 2.87
C ARG A 129 -3.43 -13.23 3.44
N PHE A 130 -4.26 -12.50 2.70
CA PHE A 130 -5.00 -11.37 3.24
C PHE A 130 -6.09 -11.89 4.17
N LEU A 131 -6.19 -11.33 5.38
CA LEU A 131 -7.23 -11.70 6.34
C LEU A 131 -8.36 -10.66 6.39
N HIS A 132 -8.03 -9.44 6.78
CA HIS A 132 -8.98 -8.36 6.98
C HIS A 132 -8.25 -7.02 7.00
N LYS A 133 -9.01 -5.92 7.15
CA LYS A 133 -8.45 -4.61 7.46
C LYS A 133 -8.67 -4.29 8.94
N ASN A 134 -7.67 -3.71 9.60
CA ASN A 134 -7.79 -3.29 11.00
C ASN A 134 -8.63 -2.01 11.15
N ALA A 135 -8.80 -1.53 12.39
CA ALA A 135 -9.57 -0.31 12.70
C ALA A 135 -9.01 0.96 12.01
N GLN A 136 -7.73 0.97 11.66
CA GLN A 136 -7.05 2.03 10.92
C GLN A 136 -7.08 1.81 9.40
N ASN A 137 -7.91 0.87 8.91
CA ASN A 137 -8.05 0.51 7.49
C ASN A 137 -6.75 -0.02 6.85
N GLN A 138 -5.84 -0.57 7.64
CA GLN A 138 -4.59 -1.20 7.18
C GLN A 138 -4.82 -2.69 6.92
N ALA A 139 -4.26 -3.21 5.83
CA ALA A 139 -4.38 -4.63 5.46
C ALA A 139 -3.54 -5.52 6.39
N VAL A 140 -4.19 -6.53 6.97
CA VAL A 140 -3.57 -7.53 7.83
C VAL A 140 -3.39 -8.83 7.04
N TYR A 141 -2.18 -9.36 7.09
CA TYR A 141 -1.78 -10.58 6.40
C TYR A 141 -1.35 -11.66 7.38
N GLN A 142 -1.35 -12.91 6.93
CA GLN A 142 -0.87 -14.05 7.69
C GLN A 142 -0.17 -15.02 6.73
N THR A 143 0.94 -15.59 7.16
CA THR A 143 1.61 -16.68 6.44
C THR A 143 1.12 -18.01 6.99
N GLU A 144 0.77 -18.94 6.14
CA GLU A 144 0.36 -20.30 6.48
C GLU A 144 1.18 -21.32 5.69
N ARG A 145 1.26 -22.54 6.23
CA ARG A 145 1.90 -23.67 5.57
C ARG A 145 0.82 -24.48 4.84
N VAL A 146 1.05 -24.79 3.57
CA VAL A 146 0.04 -25.42 2.68
C VAL A 146 0.43 -26.82 2.21
N GLY A 147 1.54 -27.38 2.72
CA GLY A 147 2.03 -28.73 2.44
C GLY A 147 2.95 -29.28 3.51
#